data_AF-A0A2S2QTU3-F1
#
_entry.id   AF-A0A2S2QTU3-F1
#
_cell.length_a   1.000
_cell.length_b   1.000
_cell.length_c   1.000
_cell.angle_alpha   90.00
_cell.angle_beta   90.00
_cell.angle_gamma   90.00
#
_symmetry.space_group_name_H-M   'P 1'
#
loop_
_entity.id
_entity.type
_entity.pdbx_description
1 polymer ?
#
loop_
_entity_poly.entity_id
_entity_poly.type
_entity_poly.pdbx_seq_one_letter_code
_entity_poly.pdbx_strand_id
1 'polypeptide(L)'
;EVFMSAQEAVGAHRDTQEIKIIDIMSLYDNTEDVFLCPQSCGKNYKTIASLNKHVKYECNKPPQYKCYFCNKMCKRPDNINVHMKTVHGFYINYKSKRISKKCSK
;
A
#
# COMPACT_ATOMS: atom_id res chain seq x y z
N GLU A 1 -0.74 -22.42 43.88
CA GLU A 1 0.45 -21.75 43.33
C GLU A 1 0.23 -21.57 41.83
N VAL A 2 -0.06 -20.33 41.40
CA VAL A 2 0.80 -19.47 40.53
C VAL A 2 1.15 -20.19 39.22
N PHE A 3 0.66 -19.82 38.04
CA PHE A 3 0.86 -18.51 37.40
C PHE A 3 -0.20 -18.27 36.30
N MET A 4 -0.78 -17.08 36.31
CA MET A 4 -1.37 -16.45 35.12
C MET A 4 -0.26 -16.11 34.13
N SER A 5 -0.49 -16.23 32.83
CA SER A 5 0.14 -15.37 31.83
C SER A 5 -0.71 -15.37 30.58
N ALA A 6 -1.60 -14.39 30.49
CA ALA A 6 -2.13 -13.91 29.23
C ALA A 6 -0.95 -13.44 28.37
N GLN A 7 -0.86 -13.91 27.13
CA GLN A 7 0.00 -13.28 26.13
C GLN A 7 -0.89 -12.44 25.22
N GLU A 8 -1.01 -11.21 25.71
CA GLU A 8 -1.41 -9.95 25.12
C GLU A 8 -1.56 -9.94 23.59
N ALA A 9 -2.76 -9.54 23.15
CA ALA A 9 -2.99 -9.16 21.78
C ALA A 9 -2.08 -7.97 21.43
N VAL A 10 -1.15 -8.19 20.49
CA VAL A 10 -0.46 -7.11 19.80
C VAL A 10 -1.49 -6.32 19.00
N GLY A 11 -1.96 -5.23 19.60
CA GLY A 11 -2.65 -4.16 18.90
C GLY A 11 -1.71 -3.57 17.86
N ALA A 12 -1.72 -4.11 16.65
CA ALA A 12 -1.09 -3.49 15.51
C ALA A 12 -1.91 -2.25 15.14
N HIS A 13 -1.72 -1.15 15.88
CA HIS A 13 -1.89 0.17 15.29
C HIS A 13 -0.87 0.25 14.15
N ARG A 14 -1.32 -0.12 12.95
CA ARG A 14 -0.60 0.25 11.73
C ARG A 14 -0.80 1.75 11.62
N ASP A 15 0.20 2.52 12.03
CA ASP A 15 0.29 3.94 11.67
C ASP A 15 0.11 4.03 10.17
N THR A 16 -1.09 4.43 9.77
CA THR A 16 -1.39 4.66 8.39
C THR A 16 -0.75 6.00 8.13
N GLN A 17 0.46 5.98 7.55
CA GLN A 17 1.26 7.15 7.21
C GLN A 17 0.57 7.96 6.10
N GLU A 18 -0.59 8.52 6.42
CA GLU A 18 -1.36 9.42 5.56
C GLU A 18 -0.80 10.83 5.74
N ILE A 19 -0.62 11.54 4.63
CA ILE A 19 -0.15 12.92 4.64
C ILE A 19 -1.27 13.76 5.25
N LYS A 20 -1.00 14.42 6.37
CA LYS A 20 -2.00 15.28 7.03
C LYS A 20 -2.23 16.50 6.16
N ILE A 21 -3.45 17.05 6.20
CA ILE A 21 -3.85 18.19 5.36
C ILE A 21 -2.90 19.39 5.51
N ILE A 22 -2.38 19.63 6.71
CA ILE A 22 -1.41 20.70 7.00
C ILE A 22 -0.07 20.54 6.25
N ASP A 23 0.33 19.30 5.95
CA ASP A 23 1.59 19.01 5.26
C ASP A 23 1.45 19.21 3.73
N ILE A 24 0.23 19.36 3.21
CA ILE A 24 0.01 19.40 1.76
C ILE A 24 0.50 20.72 1.14
N MET A 25 0.25 21.86 1.80
CA MET A 25 0.67 23.17 1.27
C MET A 25 2.19 23.31 1.20
N SER A 26 2.92 22.73 2.15
CA SER A 26 4.40 22.79 2.18
C SER A 26 5.06 21.85 1.16
N LEU A 27 4.31 20.88 0.64
CA LEU A 27 4.78 19.93 -0.37
C LEU A 27 4.43 20.35 -1.79
N TYR A 28 3.65 21.41 -1.97
CA TYR A 28 3.26 21.90 -3.29
C TYR A 28 4.33 22.82 -3.87
N ASP A 29 4.82 22.47 -5.05
CA ASP A 29 5.70 23.28 -5.87
C ASP A 29 4.87 24.02 -6.93
N ASN A 30 4.81 25.35 -6.80
CA ASN A 30 4.07 26.24 -7.69
C ASN A 30 4.75 26.39 -9.07
N THR A 31 6.03 26.07 -9.19
CA THR A 31 6.78 26.25 -10.44
C THR A 31 6.44 25.16 -11.46
N GLU A 32 6.28 23.93 -10.99
CA GLU A 32 5.94 22.78 -11.81
C GLU A 32 4.48 22.32 -11.65
N ASP A 33 3.71 22.95 -10.75
CA ASP A 33 2.34 22.55 -10.39
C ASP A 33 2.27 21.07 -9.96
N VAL A 34 3.14 20.71 -9.00
CA VAL A 34 3.28 19.33 -8.51
C VAL A 34 3.42 19.26 -6.99
N PHE A 35 3.15 18.08 -6.44
CA PHE A 35 3.38 17.74 -5.04
C PHE A 35 4.63 16.88 -4.89
N LEU A 36 5.58 17.36 -4.10
CA LEU A 36 6.85 16.72 -3.80
C LEU A 36 6.71 15.68 -2.68
N CYS A 37 7.53 14.64 -2.74
CA CYS A 37 7.55 13.65 -1.66
C CYS A 37 8.28 14.19 -0.41
N PRO A 38 7.67 14.10 0.79
CA PRO A 38 8.28 14.58 2.03
C PRO A 38 9.54 13.81 2.45
N GLN A 39 9.71 12.58 1.97
CA GLN A 39 10.83 11.71 2.36
C GLN A 39 12.09 11.92 1.52
N SER A 40 12.21 13.04 0.79
CA SER A 40 13.38 13.37 -0.04
C SER A 40 13.76 12.26 -1.04
N CYS A 41 12.78 11.53 -1.57
CA CYS A 41 13.02 10.47 -2.56
C CYS A 41 13.18 10.99 -3.99
N GLY A 42 13.07 12.32 -4.18
CA GLY A 42 13.17 13.00 -5.47
C GLY A 42 11.95 12.82 -6.39
N LYS A 43 10.87 12.19 -5.93
CA LYS A 43 9.66 12.00 -6.75
C LYS A 43 8.64 13.12 -6.52
N ASN A 44 8.03 13.54 -7.63
CA ASN A 44 6.93 14.49 -7.66
C ASN A 44 5.67 13.86 -8.29
N TYR A 45 4.51 14.47 -8.02
CA TYR A 45 3.22 13.95 -8.41
C TYR A 45 2.26 15.09 -8.71
N LYS A 46 1.48 14.99 -9.80
CA LYS A 46 0.46 16.00 -10.14
C LYS A 46 -0.72 16.07 -9.17
N THR A 47 -0.94 15.02 -8.38
CA THR A 47 -2.08 14.97 -7.46
C THR A 47 -1.69 14.48 -6.08
N ILE A 48 -2.35 15.04 -5.05
CA ILE A 48 -2.23 14.63 -3.65
C ILE A 48 -2.56 13.15 -3.49
N ALA A 49 -3.57 12.64 -4.20
CA ALA A 49 -3.96 11.24 -4.12
C ALA A 49 -2.85 10.29 -4.60
N SER A 50 -2.12 10.65 -5.66
CA SER A 50 -0.96 9.88 -6.12
C SER A 50 0.21 9.97 -5.15
N LEU A 51 0.51 11.15 -4.61
CA LEU A 51 1.56 11.32 -3.62
C LEU A 51 1.27 10.50 -2.34
N ASN A 52 0.04 10.54 -1.85
CA ASN A 52 -0.39 9.73 -0.70
C ASN A 52 -0.19 8.24 -0.94
N LYS A 53 -0.60 7.73 -2.11
CA LYS A 53 -0.39 6.31 -2.47
C LYS A 53 1.11 5.97 -2.50
N HIS A 54 1.92 6.85 -3.05
CA HIS A 54 3.37 6.69 -3.10
C HIS A 54 3.97 6.59 -1.69
N VAL A 55 3.70 7.57 -0.82
CA VAL A 55 4.22 7.58 0.57
C VAL A 55 3.72 6.36 1.36
N LYS A 56 2.47 5.97 1.13
CA LYS A 56 1.84 4.85 1.84
C LYS A 56 2.43 3.49 1.45
N TYR A 57 2.74 3.25 0.17
CA TYR A 57 3.06 1.90 -0.31
C TYR A 57 4.44 1.74 -0.95
N GLU A 58 5.05 2.81 -1.44
CA GLU A 58 6.21 2.71 -2.34
C GLU A 58 7.47 3.39 -1.81
N CYS A 59 7.31 4.57 -1.20
CA CYS A 59 8.41 5.38 -0.71
C CYS A 59 9.15 4.64 0.40
N ASN A 60 10.44 4.35 0.19
CA ASN A 60 11.29 3.61 1.10
C ASN A 60 10.71 2.27 1.59
N LYS A 61 9.77 1.68 0.82
CA LYS A 61 9.09 0.43 1.18
C LYS A 61 9.42 -0.69 0.22
N PRO A 62 9.77 -1.90 0.73
CA PRO A 62 9.93 -3.09 -0.08
C PRO A 62 8.56 -3.60 -0.57
N PRO A 63 8.52 -4.45 -1.61
CA PRO A 63 7.28 -5.04 -2.07
C PRO A 63 6.67 -5.94 -1.00
N GLN A 64 5.42 -5.66 -0.62
CA GLN A 64 4.73 -6.38 0.47
C GLN A 64 3.70 -7.40 -0.02
N TYR A 65 3.34 -7.37 -1.30
CA TYR A 65 2.30 -8.23 -1.87
C TYR A 65 2.91 -9.32 -2.73
N LYS A 66 2.99 -10.54 -2.21
CA LYS A 66 3.49 -11.72 -2.92
C LYS A 66 2.32 -12.46 -3.60
N CYS A 67 2.54 -12.89 -4.85
CA CYS A 67 1.63 -13.79 -5.53
C CYS A 67 1.62 -15.19 -4.86
N TYR A 68 0.46 -15.82 -4.78
CA TYR A 68 0.33 -17.17 -4.22
C TYR A 68 0.78 -18.28 -5.19
N PHE A 69 0.81 -17.99 -6.49
CA PHE A 69 1.05 -18.97 -7.55
C PHE A 69 2.41 -18.79 -8.24
N CYS A 70 3.11 -17.68 -8.00
CA CYS A 70 4.44 -17.44 -8.54
C CYS A 70 5.28 -16.56 -7.59
N ASN A 71 6.55 -16.35 -7.94
CA ASN A 71 7.47 -15.55 -7.14
C ASN A 71 7.37 -14.03 -7.38
N LYS A 72 6.33 -13.55 -8.08
CA LYS A 72 6.15 -12.11 -8.31
C LYS A 72 5.76 -11.42 -7.01
N MET A 73 6.44 -10.31 -6.72
CA MET A 73 6.11 -9.41 -5.61
C MET A 73 5.82 -8.01 -6.12
N CYS A 74 4.86 -7.33 -5.49
CA CYS A 74 4.45 -5.97 -5.81
C CYS A 74 4.44 -5.09 -4.55
N LYS A 75 4.69 -3.79 -4.73
CA LYS A 75 4.59 -2.78 -3.67
C LYS A 75 3.15 -2.42 -3.32
N ARG A 76 2.23 -2.57 -4.27
CA ARG A 76 0.84 -2.12 -4.15
C ARG A 76 -0.19 -3.25 -4.36
N PRO A 77 -1.35 -3.18 -3.69
CA PRO A 77 -2.39 -4.21 -3.76
C PRO A 77 -3.13 -4.25 -5.11
N ASP A 78 -3.29 -3.10 -5.75
CA ASP A 78 -3.91 -3.01 -7.07
C ASP A 78 -3.03 -3.66 -8.16
N ASN A 79 -1.71 -3.44 -8.08
CA ASN A 79 -0.76 -4.06 -9.02
C ASN A 79 -0.79 -5.59 -8.94
N ILE A 80 -0.82 -6.15 -7.73
CA ILE A 80 -0.90 -7.61 -7.57
C ILE A 80 -2.26 -8.15 -8.01
N ASN A 81 -3.36 -7.41 -7.83
CA ASN A 81 -4.68 -7.82 -8.30
C ASN A 81 -4.76 -7.85 -9.83
N VAL A 82 -4.16 -6.87 -10.50
CA VAL A 82 -4.02 -6.88 -11.97
C VAL A 82 -3.19 -8.08 -12.41
N HIS A 83 -2.06 -8.35 -11.74
CA HIS A 83 -1.25 -9.54 -12.02
C HIS A 83 -2.05 -10.84 -11.84
N MET A 84 -2.77 -10.99 -10.74
CA MET A 84 -3.60 -12.16 -10.46
C MET A 84 -4.67 -12.36 -11.53
N LYS A 85 -5.29 -11.27 -11.99
CA LYS A 85 -6.33 -11.30 -13.03
C LYS A 85 -5.76 -11.66 -14.40
N THR A 86 -4.61 -11.08 -14.77
CA THR A 86 -4.03 -11.19 -16.12
C THR A 86 -3.19 -12.43 -16.32
N VAL A 87 -2.47 -12.88 -15.29
CA VAL A 87 -1.55 -14.03 -15.37
C VAL A 87 -2.22 -15.32 -14.90
N HIS A 88 -3.08 -15.25 -13.87
CA HIS A 88 -3.66 -16.44 -13.26
C HIS A 88 -5.19 -16.53 -13.41
N GLY A 89 -5.87 -15.49 -13.92
CA GLY A 89 -7.33 -15.49 -14.08
C GLY A 89 -8.12 -15.41 -12.77
N PHE A 90 -7.47 -15.09 -11.65
CA PHE A 90 -8.11 -15.01 -10.32
C PHE A 90 -8.18 -13.58 -9.82
N TYR A 91 -9.15 -13.30 -8.94
CA TYR A 91 -9.19 -12.07 -8.16
C TYR A 91 -8.79 -12.38 -6.71
N ILE A 92 -7.91 -11.55 -6.15
CA ILE A 92 -7.54 -11.65 -4.75
C ILE A 92 -8.04 -10.40 -4.02
N ASN A 93 -8.70 -10.61 -2.90
CA ASN A 93 -8.94 -9.55 -1.95
C ASN A 93 -7.87 -9.64 -0.85
N TYR A 94 -6.78 -8.89 -0.99
CA TYR A 94 -5.72 -8.84 0.01
C TYR A 94 -6.16 -8.23 1.35
N LYS A 95 -7.32 -7.54 1.43
CA LYS A 95 -7.88 -7.06 2.70
C LYS A 95 -8.56 -8.19 3.48
N SER A 96 -9.26 -9.10 2.79
CA SER A 96 -9.95 -10.24 3.42
C SER A 96 -9.20 -11.57 3.29
N LYS A 97 -8.01 -11.58 2.67
CA LYS A 97 -7.21 -12.77 2.31
C LYS A 97 -8.02 -13.85 1.57
N ARG A 98 -9.06 -13.45 0.82
CA ARG A 98 -9.90 -14.38 0.03
C ARG A 98 -9.51 -14.36 -1.44
N ILE A 99 -9.41 -15.54 -2.03
CA ILE A 99 -9.19 -15.74 -3.47
C ILE A 99 -10.54 -16.13 -4.08
N SER A 100 -11.01 -15.39 -5.08
CA SER A 100 -12.22 -15.71 -5.82
C SER A 100 -11.90 -15.95 -7.30
N LYS A 101 -12.55 -16.95 -7.89
CA LYS A 101 -12.50 -17.18 -9.33
C LYS A 101 -13.43 -16.20 -10.03
N LYS A 102 -13.00 -15.65 -11.17
CA LYS A 102 -13.90 -14.88 -12.02
C LYS A 102 -14.92 -15.86 -12.59
N CYS A 103 -16.19 -15.68 -12.23
CA CYS A 103 -17.28 -16.32 -12.95
C CYS A 103 -17.44 -15.56 -14.28
N SER A 104 -17.08 -16.21 -15.38
CA SER A 104 -17.44 -15.72 -16.72
C SER A 104 -18.94 -15.95 -16.88
N LYS A 105 -19.72 -14.88 -16.97
CA LYS A 105 -21.06 -14.95 -17.57
C LYS A 105 -20.91 -15.21 -19.06
#